data_AF-A0A927IJT3-F1
#
_entry.id   AF-A0A927IJT3-F1
#
_cell.length_a   1.000
_cell.length_b   1.000
_cell.length_c   1.000
_cell.angle_alpha   90.00
_cell.angle_beta   90.00
_cell.angle_gamma   90.00
#
_symmetry.space_group_name_H-M   'P 1'
#
loop_
_entity.id
_entity.type
_entity.pdbx_description
1 polymer ?
#
loop_
_entity_poly.entity_id
_entity_poly.type
_entity_poly.pdbx_seq_one_letter_code
_entity_poly.pdbx_strand_id
1 'polypeptide(L)' 'MQKLCIFVSMTLFSYLGWYLGSLVGEFMTAFLVSGTFSLLGVWVGWKVHHSYLT' A
#
# COMPACT_ATOMS: atom_id res chain seq x y z
N MET A 1 -1.80 -3.75 -17.93
CA MET A 1 -2.64 -3.28 -16.80
C MET A 1 -2.01 -3.52 -15.43
N GLN A 2 -1.11 -4.50 -15.27
CA GLN A 2 -0.44 -4.81 -13.99
C GLN A 2 0.14 -3.60 -13.23
N LYS A 3 0.93 -2.76 -13.91
CA LYS A 3 1.61 -1.61 -13.27
C LYS A 3 0.61 -0.58 -12.71
N LEU A 4 -0.54 -0.40 -13.35
CA LEU A 4 -1.61 0.47 -12.87
C LEU A 4 -2.29 -0.11 -11.64
N CYS A 5 -2.61 -1.42 -11.63
CA CYS A 5 -3.16 -2.08 -10.44
C CYS A 5 -2.22 -1.96 -9.24
N ILE A 6 -0.92 -2.20 -9.44
CA ILE A 6 0.12 -2.04 -8.42
C ILE A 6 0.21 -0.60 -7.93
N PHE A 7 0.18 0.39 -8.83
CA PHE A 7 0.23 1.79 -8.45
C PHE A 7 -0.96 2.19 -7.57
N VAL A 8 -2.18 1.85 -8.00
CA VAL A 8 -3.40 2.18 -7.26
C VAL A 8 -3.42 1.51 -5.88
N SER A 9 -3.11 0.22 -5.80
CA SER A 9 -3.09 -0.49 -4.53
C SER A 9 -1.97 0.05 -3.61
N MET A 10 -0.77 0.27 -4.13
CA MET A 10 0.34 0.85 -3.36
C MET A 10 -0.05 2.20 -2.74
N THR A 11 -0.68 3.10 -3.51
CA THR A 11 -1.13 4.40 -3.00
C THR A 11 -2.19 4.26 -1.92
N LEU A 12 -3.19 3.39 -2.11
CA LEU A 12 -4.25 3.17 -1.11
C LEU A 12 -3.69 2.61 0.21
N PHE A 13 -2.84 1.57 0.12
CA PHE A 13 -2.26 0.97 1.31
C PHE A 13 -1.27 1.92 2.00
N SER A 14 -0.45 2.67 1.26
CA SER A 14 0.42 3.70 1.87
C SER A 14 -0.36 4.77 2.62
N TYR A 15 -1.51 5.20 2.10
CA TYR A 15 -2.35 6.19 2.77
C TYR A 15 -2.98 5.61 4.05
N LEU A 16 -3.48 4.37 3.99
CA LEU A 16 -3.96 3.64 5.17
C LEU A 16 -2.85 3.47 6.22
N GLY A 17 -1.65 3.08 5.80
CA GLY A 17 -0.50 2.92 6.68
C GLY A 17 -0.06 4.23 7.32
N TRP A 18 -0.16 5.35 6.59
CA TRP A 18 0.10 6.67 7.15
C TRP A 18 -0.94 7.04 8.22
N TYR A 19 -2.22 6.84 7.94
CA TYR A 19 -3.29 7.13 8.90
C TYR A 19 -3.15 6.28 10.17
N LEU A 20 -2.93 4.97 10.02
CA LEU A 20 -2.70 4.05 11.12
C LEU A 20 -1.43 4.40 11.91
N GLY A 21 -0.33 4.70 11.22
CA GLY A 21 0.92 5.06 11.87
C GLY A 21 0.87 6.41 12.58
N SER A 22 0.01 7.34 12.11
CA SER A 22 -0.25 8.65 12.74
C SER A 22 -1.09 8.56 14.02
N LEU A 23 -1.86 7.48 14.20
CA LEU A 23 -2.65 7.22 15.40
C LEU A 23 -1.80 6.68 16.56
N VAL A 24 -0.70 5.99 16.25
CA VAL A 24 0.16 5.32 17.24
C VAL A 24 1.39 6.15 17.59
N GLY A 25 1.87 6.96 16.65
CA GLY A 25 2.95 7.92 16.87
C GLY A 25 2.87 9.03 15.82
N GLU A 26 3.75 10.02 15.91
CA GLU A 26 3.73 11.14 14.97
C GLU A 26 4.35 10.75 13.61
N PHE A 27 5.42 11.45 13.21
CA PHE A 27 5.92 11.40 11.85
C PHE A 27 6.70 10.11 11.53
N MET A 28 7.58 9.68 12.43
CA MET A 28 8.51 8.58 12.13
C MET A 28 7.80 7.23 12.07
N THR A 29 6.79 7.02 12.90
CA THR A 29 5.93 5.84 12.88
C THR A 29 5.01 5.85 11.66
N ALA A 30 4.38 6.98 11.34
CA ALA A 30 3.57 7.13 10.14
C ALA A 30 4.39 6.84 8.87
N PHE A 31 5.63 7.32 8.80
CA PHE A 31 6.52 7.08 7.68
C PHE A 31 6.88 5.59 7.53
N LEU A 32 7.31 4.94 8.62
CA LEU A 32 7.68 3.51 8.59
C LEU A 32 6.49 2.61 8.27
N VAL A 33 5.32 2.88 8.88
CA VAL A 33 4.10 2.08 8.66
C VAL A 33 3.54 2.31 7.25
N SER A 34 3.57 3.54 6.73
CA SER A 34 3.21 3.83 5.35
C SER A 34 4.11 3.10 4.35
N GLY A 35 5.41 3.03 4.65
CA GLY A 35 6.39 2.29 3.85
C GLY A 35 6.12 0.78 3.81
N THR A 36 5.86 0.15 4.96
CA THR A 36 5.55 -1.29 5.01
C THR A 36 4.21 -1.62 4.35
N PHE A 37 3.20 -0.78 4.54
CA PHE A 37 1.92 -0.95 3.85
C PHE A 37 2.03 -0.74 2.33
N SER A 38 2.93 0.12 1.85
CA SER A 38 3.18 0.28 0.42
C SER A 38 3.58 -1.05 -0.24
N LEU A 39 4.44 -1.83 0.43
CA LEU A 39 4.91 -3.14 -0.04
C LEU A 39 3.78 -4.17 -0.07
N LEU A 40 2.91 -4.15 0.95
CA LEU A 40 1.68 -4.94 0.95
C LEU A 40 0.78 -4.55 -0.23
N GLY A 41 0.64 -3.26 -0.52
CA GLY A 41 -0.11 -2.77 -1.66
C GLY A 41 0.46 -3.27 -2.99
N VAL A 42 1.77 -3.35 -3.15
CA VAL A 42 2.39 -3.94 -4.36
C VAL A 42 2.01 -5.40 -4.52
N TRP A 43 2.11 -6.20 -3.44
CA TRP A 43 1.74 -7.62 -3.47
C TRP A 43 0.26 -7.83 -3.79
N VAL A 44 -0.63 -7.05 -3.17
CA VAL A 44 -2.08 -7.10 -3.43
C VAL A 44 -2.38 -6.71 -4.87
N GLY A 45 -1.78 -5.62 -5.39
CA GLY A 45 -2.01 -5.16 -6.76
C GLY A 45 -1.56 -6.18 -7.80
N TRP A 46 -0.42 -6.85 -7.56
CA TRP A 46 0.04 -7.94 -8.41
C TRP A 46 -0.93 -9.14 -8.36
N LYS A 47 -1.35 -9.55 -7.16
CA LYS A 47 -2.27 -10.68 -6.97
C LYS A 47 -3.63 -10.42 -7.64
N VAL A 48 -4.19 -9.23 -7.48
CA VAL A 48 -5.45 -8.83 -8.14
C VAL A 48 -5.30 -8.88 -9.66
N HIS A 49 -4.20 -8.39 -10.20
CA HIS A 49 -3.98 -8.45 -11.65
C HIS A 49 -3.89 -9.89 -12.16
N HIS A 50 -3.16 -10.75 -11.44
CA HIS A 50 -2.98 -12.15 -11.81
C HIS A 50 -4.28 -12.98 -11.67
N SER A 51 -5.16 -12.64 -10.72
CA SER A 51 -6.40 -13.39 -10.49
C SER A 51 -7.57 -12.96 -11.36
N TYR A 52 -7.64 -11.70 -11.80
CA TYR A 52 -8.85 -11.15 -12.45
C TYR A 52 -8.61 -10.53 -13.82
N LEU A 53 -7.37 -10.21 -14.19
CA LEU A 53 -7.04 -9.40 -15.37
C LEU A 53 -5.99 -10.06 -16.28
N THR A 54 -5.79 -11.37 -16.10
CA THR A 54 -4.97 -12.25 -16.94
C THR A 54 -5.89 -13.17 -17.71
#